data_AF-A0A098S8X3-F1
#
_entry.id   AF-A0A098S8X3-F1
#
_cell.length_a   1.000
_cell.length_b   1.000
_cell.length_c   1.000
_cell.angle_alpha   90.00
_cell.angle_beta   90.00
_cell.angle_gamma   90.00
#
_symmetry.space_group_name_H-M   'P 1'
#
loop_
_entity.id
_entity.type
_entity.pdbx_description
1 polymer ?
#
loop_
_entity_poly.entity_id
_entity_poly.type
_entity_poly.pdbx_seq_one_letter_code
_entity_poly.pdbx_strand_id
1 'polypeptide(L)'
;MKDNKRCNLTEGRGMGIPTMRRAMERNGSPLPQLETDEQCTYFLTTLPVHPIFEGDQVNSLEKEAIGDRVLKVVRLAVTSKSSAQLLEELGLSVHTKLLGISETGLIFPAFARPLAP
;
A
#
# COMPACT_ATOMS: atom_id res chain seq x y z
N MET A 1 -20.09 -13.26 24.63
CA MET A 1 -18.88 -13.99 24.20
C MET A 1 -18.61 -13.60 22.75
N LYS A 2 -17.43 -13.03 22.45
CA LYS A 2 -17.04 -12.66 21.09
C LYS A 2 -16.45 -13.90 20.44
N ASP A 3 -17.06 -14.37 19.36
CA ASP A 3 -16.57 -15.49 18.58
C ASP A 3 -15.17 -15.16 18.06
N ASN A 4 -14.19 -15.97 18.47
CA ASN A 4 -12.83 -15.87 17.97
C ASN A 4 -12.86 -16.20 16.47
N LYS A 5 -12.87 -15.15 15.65
CA LYS A 5 -12.98 -15.20 14.18
C LYS A 5 -11.85 -16.09 13.66
N ARG A 6 -12.20 -17.26 13.11
CA ARG A 6 -11.26 -18.25 12.58
C ARG A 6 -10.30 -17.56 11.59
N CYS A 7 -9.01 -17.54 11.90
CA CYS A 7 -7.98 -17.11 10.96
C CYS A 7 -7.75 -18.25 9.97
N ASN A 8 -8.20 -18.08 8.73
CA ASN A 8 -7.93 -19.01 7.63
C ASN A 8 -6.46 -18.87 7.21
N LEU A 9 -5.55 -19.39 8.04
CA LEU A 9 -4.10 -19.27 7.89
C LEU A 9 -3.55 -20.13 6.75
N THR A 10 -4.28 -21.18 6.37
CA THR A 10 -3.86 -22.12 5.33
C THR A 10 -5.01 -22.35 4.37
N GLU A 11 -4.70 -22.35 3.09
CA GLU A 11 -5.61 -22.77 2.03
C GLU A 11 -5.63 -24.30 1.87
N GLY A 12 -6.46 -24.79 0.94
CA GLY A 12 -6.47 -26.20 0.57
C GLY A 12 -5.11 -26.68 0.03
N ARG A 13 -4.82 -27.99 0.16
CA ARG A 13 -3.57 -28.58 -0.32
C ARG A 13 -3.38 -28.29 -1.82
N GLY A 14 -2.16 -27.92 -2.21
CA GLY A 14 -1.81 -27.64 -3.60
C GLY A 14 -2.28 -26.28 -4.14
N MET A 15 -2.97 -25.45 -3.33
CA MET A 15 -3.46 -24.14 -3.79
C MET A 15 -2.45 -23.00 -3.61
N GLY A 16 -1.42 -23.20 -2.79
CA GLY A 16 -0.29 -22.26 -2.54
C GLY A 16 0.22 -21.52 -3.77
N ILE A 17 0.87 -22.27 -4.65
CA ILE A 17 1.54 -21.72 -5.83
C ILE A 17 0.53 -21.07 -6.80
N PRO A 18 -0.60 -21.71 -7.16
CA PRO A 18 -1.62 -21.08 -7.99
C PRO A 18 -2.19 -19.78 -7.39
N THR A 19 -2.47 -19.75 -6.09
CA THR A 19 -3.03 -18.58 -5.40
C THR A 19 -2.03 -17.43 -5.38
N MET A 20 -0.76 -17.72 -5.05
CA MET A 20 0.32 -16.74 -5.06
C MET A 20 0.50 -16.11 -6.45
N ARG A 21 0.59 -16.92 -7.51
CA ARG A 21 0.73 -16.42 -8.89
C ARG A 21 -0.43 -15.53 -9.29
N ARG A 22 -1.68 -15.95 -9.03
CA ARG A 22 -2.88 -15.15 -9.30
C ARG A 22 -2.87 -13.82 -8.54
N ALA A 23 -2.41 -13.82 -7.30
CA ALA A 23 -2.31 -12.60 -6.50
C ALA A 23 -1.26 -11.62 -7.07
N MET A 24 -0.09 -12.13 -7.48
CA MET A 24 0.97 -11.32 -8.12
C MET A 24 0.53 -10.77 -9.48
N GLU A 25 -0.09 -11.59 -10.32
CA GLU A 25 -0.63 -11.14 -11.61
C GLU A 25 -1.73 -10.07 -11.41
N ARG A 26 -2.63 -10.28 -10.43
CA ARG A 26 -3.71 -9.33 -10.13
C ARG A 26 -3.19 -7.98 -9.66
N ASN A 27 -2.11 -7.97 -8.90
CA ASN A 27 -1.52 -6.74 -8.34
C ASN A 27 -0.49 -6.08 -9.27
N GLY A 28 -0.15 -6.70 -10.41
CA GLY A 28 0.81 -6.17 -11.39
C GLY A 28 2.28 -6.45 -11.06
N SER A 29 2.58 -7.26 -10.03
CA SER A 29 3.95 -7.62 -9.68
C SER A 29 4.53 -8.61 -10.68
N PRO A 30 5.87 -8.64 -10.84
CA PRO A 30 6.54 -9.69 -11.59
C PRO A 30 6.24 -11.06 -10.99
N LEU A 31 6.24 -12.12 -11.81
CA LEU A 31 5.95 -13.47 -11.35
C LEU A 31 7.00 -13.99 -10.35
N PRO A 32 6.60 -14.89 -9.43
CA PRO A 32 7.54 -15.49 -8.48
C PRO A 32 8.47 -16.46 -9.22
N GLN A 33 9.75 -16.49 -8.83
CA GLN A 33 10.72 -17.48 -9.31
C GLN A 33 10.75 -18.64 -8.33
N LEU A 34 10.55 -19.86 -8.84
CA LEU A 34 10.52 -21.08 -8.06
C LEU A 34 11.69 -21.96 -8.47
N GLU A 35 12.54 -22.33 -7.51
CA GLU A 35 13.74 -23.12 -7.73
C GLU A 35 13.80 -24.28 -6.72
N THR A 36 14.24 -25.43 -7.19
CA THR A 36 14.50 -26.63 -6.39
C THR A 36 15.67 -27.36 -7.02
N ASP A 37 16.46 -28.06 -6.22
CA ASP A 37 17.45 -28.98 -6.74
C ASP A 37 16.81 -30.31 -7.19
N GLU A 38 17.56 -31.08 -7.97
CA GLU A 38 17.13 -32.40 -8.48
C GLU A 38 16.87 -33.41 -7.35
N GLN A 39 17.54 -33.24 -6.20
CA GLN A 39 17.40 -34.11 -5.04
C GLN A 39 16.29 -33.64 -4.09
N CYS A 40 15.55 -32.57 -4.42
CA CYS A 40 14.47 -31.98 -3.62
C CYS A 40 14.88 -31.68 -2.17
N THR A 41 16.12 -31.27 -1.93
CA THR A 41 16.64 -30.92 -0.60
C THR A 41 16.20 -29.52 -0.17
N TYR A 42 15.83 -28.65 -1.11
CA TYR A 42 15.30 -27.33 -0.81
C TYR A 42 14.24 -26.89 -1.82
N PHE A 43 13.46 -25.89 -1.42
CA PHE A 43 12.57 -25.17 -2.32
C PHE A 43 12.71 -23.68 -2.04
N LEU A 44 13.16 -22.91 -3.03
CA LEU A 44 13.36 -21.47 -2.96
C LEU A 44 12.26 -20.76 -3.76
N THR A 45 11.67 -19.74 -3.13
CA THR A 45 10.70 -18.85 -3.79
C THR A 45 11.20 -17.41 -3.67
N THR A 46 11.50 -16.80 -4.80
CA THR A 46 11.89 -15.38 -4.87
C THR A 46 10.71 -14.57 -5.37
N LEU A 47 10.29 -13.57 -4.59
CA LEU A 47 9.23 -12.62 -4.94
C LEU A 47 9.87 -11.29 -5.35
N PRO A 48 9.91 -10.94 -6.64
CA PRO A 48 10.46 -9.66 -7.07
C PRO A 48 9.64 -8.49 -6.52
N VAL A 49 10.34 -7.42 -6.18
CA VAL A 49 9.69 -6.16 -5.76
C VAL A 49 8.91 -5.59 -6.94
N HIS A 50 7.75 -5.00 -6.67
CA HIS A 50 6.94 -4.37 -7.71
C HIS A 50 7.67 -3.13 -8.28
N PRO A 51 7.77 -2.96 -9.62
CA PRO A 51 8.55 -1.88 -10.25
C PRO A 51 8.17 -0.45 -9.83
N ILE A 52 6.95 -0.25 -9.35
CA ILE A 52 6.53 1.05 -8.76
C ILE A 52 7.42 1.50 -7.58
N PHE A 53 8.11 0.56 -6.94
CA PHE A 53 9.06 0.84 -5.86
C PHE A 53 10.51 0.91 -6.36
N GLU A 54 10.75 0.65 -7.65
CA GLU A 54 12.06 0.81 -8.30
C GLU A 54 12.17 2.26 -8.81
N GLY A 55 12.71 3.11 -7.96
CA GLY A 55 12.88 4.53 -8.24
C GLY A 55 12.68 5.32 -6.98
N ASP A 56 13.70 6.08 -6.58
CA ASP A 56 13.60 7.09 -5.54
C ASP A 56 12.69 8.20 -6.10
N GLN A 57 11.37 7.99 -6.11
CA GLN A 57 10.37 8.99 -6.47
C GLN A 57 10.27 10.07 -5.37
N VAL A 58 11.41 10.40 -4.74
CA VAL A 58 11.61 11.63 -4.01
C VAL A 58 12.09 12.65 -5.04
N ASN A 59 11.12 13.11 -5.84
CA ASN A 59 11.21 14.17 -6.82
C ASN A 59 12.15 15.29 -6.30
N SER A 60 13.35 15.39 -6.88
CA SER A 60 14.40 16.33 -6.48
C SER A 60 14.00 17.81 -6.66
N LEU A 61 12.84 18.07 -7.28
CA LEU A 61 12.30 19.41 -7.49
C LEU A 61 11.31 19.87 -6.39
N GLU A 62 10.95 19.00 -5.43
CA GLU A 62 9.91 19.32 -4.42
C GLU A 62 10.39 19.26 -2.96
N LYS A 63 11.68 18.95 -2.72
CA LYS A 63 12.24 18.80 -1.36
C LYS A 63 12.21 20.07 -0.52
N GLU A 64 12.40 21.25 -1.14
CA GLU A 64 12.48 22.51 -0.38
C GLU A 64 11.09 22.98 0.09
N ALA A 65 10.08 22.99 -0.79
CA ALA A 65 8.74 23.45 -0.43
C ALA A 65 7.98 22.47 0.50
N ILE A 66 8.23 21.16 0.39
CA ILE A 66 7.62 20.15 1.26
C ILE A 66 8.27 20.19 2.65
N GLY A 67 9.59 20.42 2.73
CA GLY A 67 10.34 20.48 3.99
C GLY A 67 9.74 21.48 4.98
N ASP A 68 9.39 22.67 4.50
CA ASP A 68 8.83 23.74 5.34
C ASP A 68 7.42 23.41 5.87
N ARG A 69 6.57 22.79 5.04
CA ARG A 69 5.22 22.38 5.47
C ARG A 69 5.28 21.24 6.48
N VAL A 70 6.17 20.27 6.28
CA VAL A 70 6.37 19.15 7.21
C VAL A 70 6.91 19.66 8.54
N LEU A 71 7.90 20.56 8.53
CA LEU A 71 8.45 21.15 9.75
C LEU A 71 7.41 21.97 10.53
N LYS A 72 6.52 22.68 9.83
CA LYS A 72 5.40 23.41 10.44
C LYS A 72 4.42 22.44 11.13
N VAL A 73 4.07 21.32 10.49
CA VAL A 73 3.18 20.30 11.08
C VAL A 73 3.81 19.66 12.32
N VAL A 74 5.09 19.30 12.27
CA VAL A 74 5.80 18.70 13.42
C VAL A 74 5.83 19.67 14.61
N ARG A 75 6.15 20.95 14.39
CA ARG A 75 6.11 21.97 15.46
C ARG A 75 4.72 22.12 16.06
N LEU A 76 3.70 22.10 15.23
CA LEU A 76 2.32 22.19 15.68
C LEU A 76 1.85 20.95 16.45
N ALA A 77 2.33 19.75 16.10
CA ALA A 77 2.02 18.52 16.82
C ALA A 77 2.65 18.45 18.22
N VAL A 78 3.77 19.15 18.43
CA VAL A 78 4.40 19.29 19.77
C VAL A 78 3.60 20.26 20.65
N THR A 79 2.91 21.23 20.07
CA THR A 79 1.99 22.10 20.81
C THR A 79 0.63 21.41 20.98
N SER A 80 0.08 21.37 22.19
CA SER A 80 -1.27 20.84 22.43
C SER A 80 -2.34 21.81 21.89
N LYS A 81 -2.57 21.79 20.57
CA LYS A 81 -3.60 22.59 19.90
C LYS A 81 -4.78 21.71 19.50
N SER A 82 -5.98 22.29 19.45
CA SER A 82 -7.15 21.57 18.96
C SER A 82 -7.05 21.38 17.44
N SER A 83 -7.67 20.31 16.93
CA SER A 83 -7.69 20.00 15.50
C SER A 83 -8.18 21.18 14.63
N ALA A 84 -9.14 21.96 15.14
CA ALA A 84 -9.63 23.17 14.46
C ALA A 84 -8.56 24.26 14.33
N GLN A 85 -7.82 24.53 15.42
CA GLN A 85 -6.74 25.52 15.43
C GLN A 85 -5.57 25.12 14.52
N LEU A 86 -5.28 23.82 14.45
CA LEU A 86 -4.25 23.28 13.55
C LEU A 86 -4.59 23.54 12.07
N LEU A 87 -5.85 23.38 11.69
CA LEU A 87 -6.32 23.55 10.31
C LEU A 87 -6.30 25.02 9.88
N GLU A 88 -6.72 25.92 10.77
CA GLU A 88 -6.67 27.37 10.54
C GLU A 88 -5.23 27.86 10.31
N GLU A 89 -4.29 27.42 11.15
CA GLU A 89 -2.89 27.83 11.07
C GLU A 89 -2.14 27.24 9.86
N LEU A 90 -2.61 26.09 9.35
CA LEU A 90 -2.13 25.50 8.10
C LEU A 90 -2.83 26.08 6.86
N GLY A 91 -3.85 26.93 7.03
CA GLY A 91 -4.64 27.48 5.92
C GLY A 91 -5.46 26.41 5.20
N LEU A 92 -5.82 25.32 5.88
CA LEU A 92 -6.53 24.18 5.33
C LEU A 92 -8.01 24.25 5.73
N SER A 93 -8.89 24.25 4.73
CA SER A 93 -10.33 24.12 4.91
C SER A 93 -10.73 22.64 4.94
N VAL A 94 -11.57 22.25 5.89
CA VAL A 94 -12.20 20.92 5.89
C VAL A 94 -13.28 20.90 4.80
N HIS A 95 -12.87 20.69 3.56
CA HIS A 95 -13.81 20.17 2.57
C HIS A 95 -13.99 18.67 2.82
N THR A 96 -14.89 18.31 3.76
CA THR A 96 -15.61 17.03 3.64
C THR A 96 -16.66 17.18 2.54
N LYS A 97 -16.22 17.31 1.29
CA LYS A 97 -16.97 16.64 0.25
C LYS A 97 -16.39 15.24 0.21
N LEU A 98 -17.25 14.25 0.45
CA LEU A 98 -17.17 13.03 -0.36
C LEU A 98 -17.24 13.53 -1.81
N LEU A 99 -16.09 13.93 -2.35
CA LEU A 99 -15.94 14.11 -3.78
C LEU A 99 -16.19 12.71 -4.28
N GLY A 100 -17.40 12.53 -4.83
CA GLY A 100 -17.69 11.40 -5.68
C GLY A 100 -16.47 11.21 -6.57
N ILE A 101 -15.95 10.01 -6.53
CA ILE A 101 -14.77 9.59 -7.27
C ILE A 101 -15.13 9.74 -8.75
N SER A 102 -14.97 10.94 -9.29
CA SER A 102 -15.10 11.23 -10.70
C SER A 102 -13.76 10.86 -11.33
N GLU A 103 -13.67 9.58 -11.69
CA GLU A 103 -13.00 9.00 -12.86
C GLU A 103 -11.54 9.38 -13.21
N THR A 104 -10.80 10.10 -12.38
CA THR A 104 -9.38 10.39 -12.66
C THR A 104 -8.50 10.03 -11.47
N GLY A 105 -7.95 8.81 -11.60
CA GLY A 105 -6.64 8.35 -11.13
C GLY A 105 -6.08 8.96 -9.85
N LEU A 106 -6.27 8.26 -8.74
CA LEU A 106 -5.25 7.87 -7.75
C LEU A 106 -6.00 7.44 -6.47
N ILE A 107 -6.68 6.28 -6.58
CA ILE A 107 -7.10 5.52 -5.40
C ILE A 107 -5.87 4.72 -4.98
N PHE A 108 -5.36 4.93 -3.78
CA PHE A 108 -4.52 3.94 -3.08
C PHE A 108 -5.25 2.59 -3.13
N PRO A 109 -4.84 1.62 -3.96
CA PRO A 109 -5.62 0.42 -4.08
C PRO A 109 -5.27 -0.45 -2.88
N ALA A 110 -6.27 -0.69 -2.04
CA ALA A 110 -6.33 -1.95 -1.33
C ALA A 110 -6.44 -3.07 -2.39
N PHE A 111 -5.29 -3.48 -2.96
CA PHE A 111 -4.90 -4.76 -3.60
C PHE A 111 -5.94 -5.66 -4.31
N ALA A 112 -7.09 -5.15 -4.78
CA ALA A 112 -8.12 -5.95 -5.43
C ALA A 112 -8.55 -5.31 -6.75
N ARG A 113 -8.02 -5.82 -7.87
CA ARG A 113 -8.64 -5.66 -9.19
C ARG A 113 -9.94 -6.50 -9.21
N PRO A 114 -11.08 -5.98 -9.70
CA PRO A 114 -12.29 -6.78 -9.83
C PRO A 114 -12.11 -7.85 -10.92
N LEU A 115 -12.66 -9.05 -10.68
CA LEU A 115 -12.81 -10.07 -11.71
C LEU A 115 -13.67 -9.48 -12.85
N ALA A 116 -13.13 -9.42 -14.06
CA ALA A 116 -13.92 -9.21 -15.26
C ALA A 116 -14.79 -10.46 -15.53
N PRO A 117 -15.97 -10.31 -16.19
CA PRO A 117 -17.02 -11.32 -16.28
C PRO A 117 -16.60 -12.60 -17.02
#